data_AF-A0ABD1MIQ7-F1
#
_entry.id   AF-A0ABD1MIQ7-F1
#
_cell.length_a   1.000
_cell.length_b   1.000
_cell.length_c   1.000
_cell.angle_alpha   90.00
_cell.angle_beta   90.00
_cell.angle_gamma   90.00
#
_symmetry.space_group_name_H-M   'P 1'
#
loop_
_entity.id
_entity.type
_entity.pdbx_description
1 polymer ?
#
loop_
_entity_poly.entity_id
_entity_poly.type
_entity_poly.pdbx_seq_one_letter_code
_entity_poly.pdbx_strand_id
1 'polypeptide(L)'
;MLPHQDAASLTVAILKKKFRGQIFLGSDNHPLSRQEMMDLVNKSGKFNKKFDKFIGTDGPLGKRLNNTKTRQVVGWEPKYPSFARFVESIS
;
A
#
# COMPACT_ATOMS: atom_id res chain seq x y z
N MET A 1 -0.62 1.33 2.17
CA MET A 1 -1.59 0.53 1.38
C MET A 1 -0.89 -0.73 0.89
N LEU A 2 -1.57 -1.74 0.33
CA LEU A 2 -0.89 -2.80 -0.41
C LEU A 2 -1.67 -3.14 -1.69
N PRO A 3 -1.12 -2.91 -2.89
CA PRO A 3 -1.75 -3.32 -4.14
C PRO A 3 -2.02 -4.84 -4.17
N HIS A 4 -3.07 -5.26 -4.88
CA HIS A 4 -3.45 -6.68 -4.98
C HIS A 4 -2.29 -7.57 -5.48
N GLN A 5 -1.54 -7.10 -6.48
CA GLN A 5 -0.38 -7.82 -7.01
C GLN A 5 0.71 -8.03 -5.95
N ASP A 6 0.94 -7.04 -5.09
CA ASP A 6 1.91 -7.15 -4.00
C ASP A 6 1.42 -8.11 -2.92
N ALA A 7 0.14 -8.05 -2.56
CA ALA A 7 -0.47 -9.01 -1.63
C ALA A 7 -0.32 -10.45 -2.13
N ALA A 8 -0.64 -10.71 -3.41
CA ALA A 8 -0.48 -12.02 -4.02
C ALA A 8 0.99 -12.50 -4.01
N SER A 9 1.93 -11.62 -4.38
CA SER A 9 3.37 -11.97 -4.38
C SER A 9 3.91 -12.26 -2.97
N LEU A 10 3.45 -11.53 -1.95
CA LEU A 10 3.79 -11.77 -0.55
C LEU A 10 3.26 -13.13 -0.09
N THR A 11 2.01 -13.47 -0.42
CA THR A 11 1.44 -14.78 -0.10
C THR A 11 2.26 -15.91 -0.70
N VAL A 12 2.65 -15.81 -1.97
CA VAL A 12 3.52 -16.81 -2.62
C VAL A 12 4.87 -16.92 -1.90
N ALA A 13 5.48 -15.79 -1.52
CA ALA A 13 6.75 -15.80 -0.80
C ALA A 13 6.65 -16.49 0.58
N ILE A 14 5.57 -16.22 1.33
CA ILE A 14 5.28 -16.88 2.62
C ILE A 14 5.08 -18.39 2.43
N LEU A 15 4.27 -18.81 1.44
CA LEU A 15 3.97 -20.21 1.17
C LEU A 15 5.22 -21.02 0.80
N LYS A 16 6.13 -20.43 0.01
CA LYS A 16 7.42 -21.05 -0.37
C LYS A 16 8.31 -21.35 0.83
N LYS A 17 8.23 -20.55 1.89
CA LYS A 17 9.03 -20.70 3.12
C LYS A 17 8.41 -21.67 4.13
N LYS A 18 7.15 -22.09 3.94
CA LYS A 18 6.42 -23.05 4.81
C LYS A 18 6.38 -22.65 6.30
N PHE A 19 6.27 -21.36 6.60
CA PHE A 19 6.09 -20.88 7.97
C PHE A 19 4.81 -21.46 8.61
N ARG A 20 4.84 -21.72 9.93
CA ARG A 20 3.67 -22.16 10.72
C ARG A 20 3.50 -21.30 11.96
N GLY A 21 2.25 -20.96 12.29
CA GLY A 21 1.92 -20.18 13.50
C GLY A 21 2.47 -18.75 13.51
N GLN A 22 2.82 -18.19 12.35
CA GLN A 22 3.37 -16.85 12.22
C GLN A 22 2.33 -15.89 11.65
N ILE A 23 2.34 -14.65 12.15
CA ILE A 23 1.53 -13.55 11.64
C ILE A 23 2.45 -12.61 10.85
N PHE A 24 2.06 -12.34 9.60
CA PHE A 24 2.77 -11.41 8.72
C PHE A 24 1.87 -10.23 8.38
N LEU A 25 2.43 -9.03 8.45
CA LEU A 25 1.75 -7.80 8.05
C LEU A 25 2.20 -7.39 6.66
N GLY A 26 1.26 -7.12 5.75
CA GLY A 26 1.52 -6.59 4.42
C GLY A 26 1.19 -5.09 4.35
N SER A 27 2.14 -4.28 3.90
CA SER A 27 1.99 -2.82 3.72
C SER A 27 3.12 -2.28 2.82
N ASP A 28 2.90 -1.15 2.17
CA ASP A 28 3.94 -0.37 1.49
C ASP A 28 4.82 0.45 2.46
N ASN A 29 4.47 0.53 3.75
CA ASN A 29 5.08 1.38 4.79
C ASN A 29 4.98 2.89 4.56
N HIS A 30 4.09 3.34 3.68
CA HIS A 30 3.86 4.75 3.40
C HIS A 30 2.43 5.10 3.84
N PRO A 31 2.21 5.41 5.14
CA PRO A 31 0.89 5.82 5.62
C PRO A 31 0.48 7.11 4.91
N LEU A 32 -0.77 7.14 4.47
CA LEU A 32 -1.39 8.29 3.81
C LEU A 32 -2.78 8.51 4.40
N SER A 33 -3.18 9.77 4.51
CA SER A 33 -4.57 10.15 4.72
C SER A 33 -5.39 9.88 3.44
N ARG A 34 -6.72 9.91 3.58
CA ARG A 34 -7.59 9.80 2.41
C ARG A 34 -7.41 11.00 1.47
N GLN A 35 -7.23 12.20 2.02
CA GLN A 35 -7.01 13.41 1.23
C GLN A 35 -5.68 13.33 0.46
N GLU A 36 -4.57 12.94 1.11
CA GLU A 36 -3.26 12.78 0.46
C GLU A 36 -3.31 11.75 -0.67
N MET A 37 -4.06 10.65 -0.47
CA MET A 37 -4.29 9.65 -1.51
C MET A 37 -4.98 10.27 -2.75
N MET A 38 -6.05 11.04 -2.55
CA MET A 38 -6.76 11.69 -3.65
C MET A 38 -5.95 12.81 -4.30
N ASP A 39 -5.14 13.54 -3.54
CA ASP A 39 -4.24 14.55 -4.08
C ASP A 39 -3.19 13.92 -5.01
N LEU A 40 -2.65 12.75 -4.66
CA LEU A 40 -1.76 11.98 -5.53
C LEU A 40 -2.46 11.50 -6.81
N VAL A 41 -3.71 11.04 -6.69
CA VAL A 41 -4.54 10.66 -7.85
C VAL A 41 -4.76 11.87 -8.78
N ASN A 42 -5.16 13.02 -8.24
CA ASN A 42 -5.36 14.25 -9.01
C ASN A 42 -4.07 14.71 -9.70
N LYS A 43 -2.94 14.69 -8.98
CA LYS A 43 -1.62 15.07 -9.52
C LYS A 43 -1.14 14.15 -10.64
N SER A 44 -1.56 12.88 -10.65
CA SER A 44 -1.14 11.92 -11.66
C SER A 44 -1.66 12.21 -13.07
N GLY A 45 -2.77 12.96 -13.18
CA GLY A 45 -3.43 13.25 -14.46
C GLY A 45 -4.05 12.03 -15.16
N LYS A 46 -4.04 10.85 -14.53
CA LYS A 46 -4.52 9.59 -15.14
C LYS A 46 -6.04 9.44 -15.17
N PHE A 47 -6.74 10.30 -14.46
CA PHE A 47 -8.18 10.24 -14.32
C PHE A 47 -8.80 11.58 -14.73
N ASN A 48 -9.80 11.51 -15.61
CA ASN A 48 -10.44 12.71 -16.17
C ASN A 48 -11.26 13.50 -15.14
N LYS A 49 -11.71 12.83 -14.07
CA LYS A 49 -12.45 13.48 -12.99
C LYS A 49 -11.47 13.95 -11.93
N LYS A 50 -11.54 15.24 -11.60
CA LYS A 50 -10.84 15.79 -10.43
C LYS A 50 -11.66 15.58 -9.18
N PHE A 51 -11.02 15.04 -8.16
CA PHE A 51 -11.56 15.02 -6.81
C PHE A 51 -11.38 16.42 -6.18
N ASP A 52 -12.41 16.95 -5.53
CA ASP A 52 -12.30 18.22 -4.80
C ASP A 52 -11.81 17.97 -3.36
N LYS A 53 -12.72 17.50 -2.49
CA LYS A 53 -12.40 17.20 -1.09
C LYS A 53 -13.40 16.22 -0.47
N PHE A 54 -12.99 15.61 0.64
CA PHE A 54 -13.93 14.90 1.51
C PHE A 54 -14.79 15.90 2.29
N ILE A 55 -16.09 15.61 2.46
CA ILE A 55 -17.03 16.46 3.23
C ILE A 55 -16.91 16.19 4.75
N GLY A 56 -16.42 15.01 5.13
CA GLY A 56 -16.09 14.68 6.52
C GLY A 56 -14.68 15.15 6.89
N THR A 57 -14.48 15.59 8.13
CA THR A 57 -13.19 16.02 8.64
C THR A 57 -12.14 14.91 8.61
N ASP A 58 -10.86 15.31 8.59
CA ASP A 58 -9.72 14.43 8.79
C ASP A 58 -9.78 13.84 10.21
N GLY A 59 -10.45 12.70 10.33
CA GLY A 59 -10.19 11.78 11.43
C GLY A 59 -8.69 11.42 11.45
N PRO A 60 -8.18 10.87 12.57
CA PRO A 60 -6.77 10.55 12.69
C PRO A 60 -6.30 9.73 11.47
N LEU A 61 -5.09 10.04 10.97
CA LEU A 61 -4.34 9.15 10.08
C LEU A 61 -4.56 7.74 10.63
N GLY A 62 -5.20 6.88 9.83
CA GLY A 62 -5.61 5.54 10.28
C GLY A 62 -4.43 4.71 10.77
N LYS A 63 -4.62 3.41 10.96
CA LYS A 63 -3.55 2.54 11.49
C LYS A 63 -2.26 2.69 10.66
N ARG A 64 -1.19 3.19 11.29
CA ARG A 64 0.16 3.19 10.72
C ARG A 64 0.70 1.76 10.82
N LEU A 65 0.95 1.15 9.67
CA LEU A 65 1.38 -0.24 9.55
C LEU A 65 2.84 -0.28 9.11
N ASN A 66 3.63 -1.12 9.77
CA ASN A 66 5.05 -1.34 9.48
C ASN A 66 5.30 -2.82 9.18
N ASN A 67 5.75 -3.14 7.97
CA ASN A 67 6.07 -4.50 7.54
C ASN A 67 7.57 -4.82 7.49
N THR A 68 8.46 -4.04 8.12
CA THR A 68 9.91 -4.31 8.15
C THR A 68 10.22 -5.73 8.62
N LYS A 69 9.54 -6.21 9.67
CA LYS A 69 9.69 -7.60 10.15
C LYS A 69 9.31 -8.63 9.07
N THR A 70 8.18 -8.42 8.38
CA THR A 70 7.75 -9.30 7.29
C THR A 70 8.81 -9.32 6.17
N ARG A 71 9.31 -8.16 5.75
CA ARG A 71 10.32 -8.04 4.69
C ARG A 71 11.59 -8.81 5.03
N GLN A 72 12.08 -8.65 6.26
CA GLN A 72 13.27 -9.34 6.76
C GLN A 72 13.08 -10.86 6.87
N VAL A 73 11.98 -11.31 7.48
CA VAL A 73 11.74 -12.75 7.72
C VAL A 73 11.41 -13.50 6.44
N VAL A 74 10.59 -12.91 5.57
CA VAL A 74 10.15 -13.54 4.32
C VAL A 74 11.20 -13.38 3.22
N GLY A 75 12.00 -12.31 3.26
CA GLY A 75 12.91 -11.92 2.17
C GLY A 75 12.13 -11.37 0.97
N TRP A 76 11.15 -10.51 1.24
CA TRP A 76 10.21 -9.99 0.23
C TRP A 76 10.08 -8.47 0.34
N GLU A 77 9.86 -7.80 -0.78
CA GLU A 77 9.60 -6.37 -0.91
C GLU A 77 8.43 -6.15 -1.90
N PRO A 78 7.56 -5.13 -1.71
CA PRO A 78 6.52 -4.83 -2.68
C PRO A 78 7.13 -4.33 -4.00
N LYS A 79 6.51 -4.73 -5.11
CA LYS A 79 6.80 -4.20 -6.44
C LYS A 79 6.54 -2.69 -6.50
N TYR A 80 5.49 -2.23 -5.83
CA TYR A 80 5.18 -0.80 -5.73
C TYR A 80 5.52 -0.31 -4.31
N PRO A 81 6.62 0.44 -4.14
CA PRO A 81 7.10 0.80 -2.81
C PRO A 81 6.21 1.83 -2.12
N SER A 82 5.30 2.49 -2.83
CA SER A 82 4.30 3.41 -2.27
C SER A 82 3.08 3.51 -3.17
N PHE A 83 1.98 4.05 -2.63
CA PHE A 83 0.78 4.35 -3.41
C PHE A 83 1.07 5.26 -4.61
N ALA A 84 1.93 6.28 -4.47
CA ALA A 84 2.30 7.17 -5.57
C ALA A 84 2.92 6.40 -6.74
N ARG A 85 3.86 5.49 -6.45
CA ARG A 85 4.49 4.63 -7.48
C ARG A 85 3.49 3.66 -8.11
N PHE A 86 2.54 3.16 -7.33
CA PHE A 86 1.45 2.36 -7.88
C PHE A 86 0.62 3.17 -8.88
N VAL A 87 0.16 4.37 -8.52
CA VAL A 87 -0.62 5.24 -9.42
C VAL A 87 0.17 5.59 -10.68
N GLU A 88 1.45 5.93 -10.58
CA GLU A 88 2.35 6.17 -11.71
C GLU A 88 2.49 4.98 -12.67
N SER A 89 2.17 3.75 -12.23
CA SER A 89 2.23 2.56 -13.08
C SER A 89 0.94 2.23 -13.83
N ILE A 90 -0.21 2.81 -13.45
CA ILE A 90 -1.51 2.57 -14.09
C ILE A 90 -1.49 3.13 -15.51
N SER A 91 -1.75 2.33 -16.55
CA SER A 91 -1.80 2.84 -17.93
C SER A 91 -3.12 3.55 -18.23
#